data_AF-A0A2P6R243-F1
#
_entry.id   AF-A0A2P6R243-F1
#
_cell.length_a   1.000
_cell.length_b   1.000
_cell.length_c   1.000
_cell.angle_alpha   90.00
_cell.angle_beta   90.00
_cell.angle_gamma   90.00
#
_symmetry.space_group_name_H-M   'P 1'
#
loop_
_entity.id
_entity.type
_entity.pdbx_description
1 polymer ?
#
loop_
_entity_poly.entity_id
_entity_poly.type
_entity_poly.pdbx_seq_one_letter_code
_entity_poly.pdbx_strand_id
1 'polypeptide(L)'
;MEEEKVLEVTCDGDDEQKEIDMHACIISFNIGDESFHVINIGSYDDHCCLIDGVLGLWKEYSIALCVRGWTTLDIWVMDDFGGGKGSWTKYLAIEPVVKITSQFALFGKSDEQFVLVACDDSVVIFYDICTNKFNYLPLNGVLLHHTQVVEYASSIVSVKECNKLDMEA
;
A
#
# COMPACT_ATOMS: atom_id res chain seq x y z
N MET A 1 -7.89 27.46 -35.83
CA MET A 1 -7.62 26.06 -36.20
C MET A 1 -6.22 25.80 -35.70
N GLU A 2 -6.14 25.39 -34.44
CA GLU A 2 -4.88 25.15 -33.74
C GLU A 2 -4.46 23.71 -34.04
N GLU A 3 -3.24 23.53 -34.55
CA GLU A 3 -2.67 22.21 -34.79
C GLU A 3 -2.22 21.60 -33.46
N GLU A 4 -2.86 20.49 -33.11
CA GLU A 4 -2.49 19.63 -32.00
C GLU A 4 -1.12 18.99 -32.27
N LYS A 5 -0.08 19.44 -31.56
CA LYS A 5 1.24 18.84 -31.64
C LYS A 5 1.27 17.56 -30.82
N VAL A 6 0.98 16.44 -31.47
CA VAL A 6 1.17 15.10 -30.92
C VAL A 6 2.66 14.89 -30.66
N LEU A 7 3.03 14.71 -29.38
CA LEU A 7 4.37 14.30 -28.97
C LEU A 7 4.45 12.78 -29.08
N GLU A 8 4.95 12.28 -30.21
CA GLU A 8 5.42 10.89 -30.33
C GLU A 8 6.77 10.79 -29.62
N VAL A 9 6.81 10.07 -28.50
CA VAL A 9 8.06 9.70 -27.83
C VAL A 9 8.57 8.42 -28.49
N THR A 10 9.54 8.55 -29.38
CA THR A 10 10.31 7.43 -29.92
C THR A 10 11.45 7.11 -28.96
N CYS A 11 11.47 5.88 -28.46
CA CYS A 11 12.58 5.35 -27.65
C CYS A 11 13.72 4.95 -28.59
N ASP A 12 14.55 5.92 -28.98
CA ASP A 12 15.85 5.63 -29.60
C ASP A 12 16.88 5.40 -28.48
N GLY A 13 17.48 4.21 -28.50
CA GLY A 13 18.36 3.70 -27.48
C GLY A 13 19.70 4.43 -27.42
N ASP A 14 20.00 4.91 -26.23
CA ASP A 14 21.33 5.02 -25.61
C ASP A 14 21.03 5.15 -24.10
N ASP A 15 20.76 4.01 -23.44
CA ASP A 15 20.31 3.94 -22.05
C ASP A 15 21.46 4.26 -21.07
N GLU A 16 21.80 5.54 -20.94
CA GLU A 16 22.13 6.08 -19.62
C GLU A 16 20.84 6.01 -18.81
N GLN A 17 20.68 4.92 -18.05
CA GLN A 17 19.59 4.71 -17.11
C GLN A 17 19.60 5.88 -16.11
N LYS A 18 18.91 6.98 -16.44
CA LYS A 18 18.58 8.01 -15.47
C LYS A 18 17.74 7.32 -14.41
N GLU A 19 18.34 7.08 -13.25
CA GLU A 19 17.60 6.77 -12.03
C GLU A 19 16.52 7.83 -11.88
N ILE A 20 15.29 7.48 -12.22
CA ILE A 20 14.14 8.26 -11.82
C ILE A 20 14.05 7.99 -10.32
N ASP A 21 14.51 8.96 -9.53
CA ASP A 21 14.33 8.97 -8.09
C ASP A 21 12.82 9.08 -7.80
N MET A 22 12.13 7.94 -7.85
CA MET A 22 10.72 7.84 -7.54
C MET A 22 10.60 7.76 -6.02
N HIS A 23 10.50 8.92 -5.37
CA HIS A 23 10.11 8.97 -3.97
C HIS A 23 8.66 8.52 -3.82
N ALA A 24 8.45 7.35 -3.22
CA ALA A 24 7.12 6.89 -2.86
C ALA A 24 6.51 7.81 -1.80
N CYS A 25 5.26 8.22 -2.01
CA CYS A 25 4.52 9.03 -1.04
C CYS A 25 3.12 8.45 -0.79
N ILE A 26 2.59 8.72 0.39
CA ILE A 26 1.20 8.41 0.75
C ILE A 26 0.41 9.71 0.76
N ILE A 27 -0.76 9.69 0.14
CA ILE A 27 -1.68 10.82 0.15
C ILE A 27 -2.80 10.49 1.14
N SER A 28 -2.85 11.24 2.23
CA SER A 28 -3.94 11.17 3.22
C SER A 28 -4.98 12.23 2.89
N PHE A 29 -6.26 11.84 2.90
CA PHE A 29 -7.39 12.73 2.67
C PHE A 29 -8.24 12.83 3.93
N ASN A 30 -8.40 14.04 4.46
CA ASN A 30 -9.38 14.35 5.49
C ASN A 30 -10.65 14.87 4.81
N ILE A 31 -11.69 14.06 4.79
CA ILE A 31 -12.98 14.41 4.17
C ILE A 31 -13.70 15.50 4.98
N GLY A 32 -13.54 15.55 6.30
CA GLY A 32 -14.22 16.53 7.16
C GLY A 32 -13.81 17.97 6.88
N ASP A 33 -12.50 18.17 6.66
CA ASP A 33 -11.92 19.49 6.37
C ASP A 33 -11.56 19.67 4.88
N GLU A 34 -11.96 18.74 4.01
CA GLU A 34 -11.63 18.70 2.58
C GLU A 34 -10.14 18.94 2.26
N SER A 35 -9.26 18.47 3.14
CA SER A 35 -7.81 18.69 3.05
C SER A 35 -7.07 17.41 2.71
N PHE A 36 -5.90 17.56 2.10
CA PHE A 36 -5.01 16.45 1.85
C PHE A 36 -3.61 16.74 2.40
N HIS A 37 -2.92 15.67 2.78
CA HIS A 37 -1.55 15.72 3.25
C HIS A 37 -0.73 14.69 2.47
N VAL A 38 0.40 15.15 1.92
CA VAL A 38 1.41 14.26 1.36
C VAL A 38 2.35 13.85 2.47
N ILE A 39 2.36 12.55 2.76
CA ILE A 39 3.23 11.92 3.73
C ILE A 39 4.34 11.23 2.95
N ASN A 40 5.55 11.78 3.04
CA ASN A 40 6.71 11.11 2.48
C ASN A 40 7.02 9.89 3.34
N ILE A 41 7.01 8.72 2.71
CA ILE A 41 7.70 7.56 3.25
C ILE A 41 9.17 7.91 3.03
N GLY A 42 9.95 8.13 4.10
CA GLY A 42 11.29 8.72 4.00
C GLY A 42 12.21 8.04 2.97
N SER A 43 13.37 8.63 2.66
CA SER A 43 14.30 8.05 1.70
C SER A 43 14.63 6.62 2.14
N TYR A 44 14.13 5.64 1.39
CA TYR A 44 14.58 4.27 1.50
C TYR A 44 16.10 4.33 1.32
N ASP A 45 16.86 3.75 2.26
CA ASP A 45 18.29 3.59 2.05
C ASP A 45 18.48 2.92 0.68
N ASP A 46 19.43 3.49 -0.06
CA ASP A 46 19.78 3.50 -1.49
C ASP A 46 19.83 2.14 -2.25
N HIS A 47 19.28 1.06 -1.69
CA HIS A 47 19.45 -0.31 -2.18
C HIS A 47 18.14 -1.09 -2.35
N CYS A 48 17.00 -0.49 -2.02
CA CYS A 48 15.70 -1.14 -2.13
C CYS A 48 14.80 -0.40 -3.12
N CYS A 49 14.83 -0.81 -4.39
CA CYS A 49 13.79 -0.41 -5.34
C CYS A 49 12.44 -0.92 -4.82
N LEU A 50 11.58 0.02 -4.42
CA LEU A 50 10.22 -0.27 -3.98
C LEU A 50 9.44 -0.86 -5.17
N ILE A 51 9.02 -2.12 -5.07
CA ILE A 51 8.23 -2.76 -6.14
C ILE A 51 6.75 -2.43 -5.97
N ASP A 52 6.22 -2.73 -4.78
CA ASP A 52 4.84 -2.45 -4.40
C ASP A 52 4.73 -2.31 -2.87
N GLY A 53 3.55 -1.89 -2.41
CA GLY A 53 3.22 -1.85 -1.00
C GLY A 53 1.71 -1.82 -0.76
N VAL A 54 1.32 -2.26 0.42
CA VAL A 54 -0.08 -2.29 0.87
C VAL A 54 -0.22 -1.58 2.22
N LEU A 55 -1.29 -0.81 2.35
CA LEU A 55 -1.71 -0.23 3.63
C LEU A 55 -2.65 -1.19 4.36
N GLY A 56 -2.51 -1.25 5.67
CA GLY A 56 -3.36 -2.04 6.54
C GLY A 56 -3.54 -1.38 7.89
N LEU A 57 -4.63 -1.71 8.57
CA LEU A 57 -4.83 -1.28 9.95
C LEU A 57 -3.81 -1.99 10.85
N TRP A 58 -3.18 -1.23 11.75
CA TRP A 58 -2.24 -1.72 12.74
C TRP A 58 -2.80 -1.49 14.13
N LYS A 59 -3.18 -2.57 14.81
CA LYS A 59 -3.92 -2.51 16.09
C LYS A 59 -5.20 -1.67 15.92
N GLU A 60 -5.64 -0.95 16.96
CA GLU A 60 -6.89 -0.17 16.91
C GLU A 60 -6.77 1.21 16.24
N TYR A 61 -5.62 1.90 16.34
CA TYR A 61 -5.51 3.32 15.97
C TYR A 61 -4.31 3.67 15.10
N SER A 62 -3.51 2.68 14.71
CA SER A 62 -2.30 2.90 13.92
C SER A 62 -2.50 2.37 12.50
N ILE A 63 -1.67 2.84 11.57
CA ILE A 63 -1.64 2.30 10.21
C ILE A 63 -0.28 1.67 9.97
N ALA A 64 -0.30 0.50 9.32
CA ALA A 64 0.90 -0.14 8.81
C ALA A 64 0.97 -0.02 7.29
N LEU A 65 2.19 0.19 6.81
CA LEU A 65 2.58 0.09 5.43
C LEU A 65 3.52 -1.11 5.31
N CYS A 66 3.09 -2.14 4.59
CA CYS A 66 3.99 -3.22 4.17
C CYS A 66 4.53 -2.89 2.78
N VAL A 67 5.83 -2.97 2.61
CA VAL A 67 6.54 -2.63 1.38
C VAL A 67 7.38 -3.80 0.92
N ARG A 68 7.31 -4.13 -0.36
CA ARG A 68 8.15 -5.16 -0.99
C ARG A 68 9.31 -4.52 -1.72
N GLY A 69 10.52 -4.84 -1.26
CA GLY A 69 11.74 -4.72 -2.04
C GLY A 69 12.02 -5.99 -2.83
N TRP A 70 13.17 -6.05 -3.49
CA TRP A 70 13.58 -7.23 -4.27
C TRP A 70 13.87 -8.45 -3.38
N THR A 71 14.40 -8.20 -2.19
CA THR A 71 14.87 -9.25 -1.26
C THR A 71 14.18 -9.20 0.10
N THR A 72 13.48 -8.10 0.41
CA THR A 72 12.90 -7.86 1.73
C THR A 72 11.45 -7.43 1.66
N LEU A 73 10.73 -7.70 2.73
CA LEU A 73 9.44 -7.11 3.07
C LEU A 73 9.63 -6.26 4.33
N ASP A 74 9.44 -4.96 4.20
CA ASP A 74 9.53 -4.04 5.32
C ASP A 74 8.13 -3.65 5.78
N ILE A 75 7.89 -3.69 7.09
CA ILE A 75 6.67 -3.18 7.71
C ILE A 75 7.01 -1.90 8.44
N TRP A 76 6.32 -0.83 8.08
CA TRP A 76 6.42 0.49 8.69
C TRP A 76 5.10 0.81 9.38
N VAL A 77 5.16 1.42 10.54
CA VAL A 77 3.98 1.77 11.34
C VAL A 77 3.95 3.26 11.62
N MET A 78 2.75 3.83 11.57
CA MET A 78 2.46 5.19 11.98
C MET A 78 1.47 5.17 13.16
N ASP A 79 1.95 5.59 14.32
CA ASP A 79 1.20 5.54 15.59
C ASP A 79 0.30 6.77 15.84
N ASP A 80 0.45 7.85 15.07
CA ASP A 80 -0.29 9.11 15.25
C ASP A 80 -0.96 9.56 13.95
N PHE A 81 -2.26 9.31 13.84
CA PHE A 81 -3.09 9.73 12.70
C PHE A 81 -3.62 11.18 12.84
N GLY A 82 -3.12 11.97 13.80
CA GLY A 82 -3.76 13.19 14.31
C GLY A 82 -3.03 14.53 14.08
N GLY A 83 -2.09 14.64 13.13
CA GLY A 83 -1.58 15.95 12.69
C GLY A 83 -0.20 16.37 13.18
N GLY A 84 0.59 15.45 13.75
CA GLY A 84 2.04 15.56 13.68
C GLY A 84 2.51 15.27 12.26
N LYS A 85 3.71 15.74 11.85
CA LYS A 85 4.42 15.13 10.71
C LYS A 85 4.67 13.66 11.06
N GLY A 86 3.70 12.79 10.78
CA GLY A 86 3.71 11.39 11.17
C GLY A 86 4.99 10.74 10.67
N SER A 87 5.83 10.30 11.61
CA SER A 87 7.07 9.61 11.26
C SER A 87 6.76 8.13 11.13
N TRP A 88 6.94 7.59 9.94
CA TRP A 88 6.97 6.15 9.74
C TRP A 88 8.11 5.55 10.56
N THR A 89 7.79 4.56 11.38
CA THR A 89 8.80 3.79 12.14
C THR A 89 8.89 2.39 11.55
N LYS A 90 10.10 1.96 11.18
CA LYS A 90 10.33 0.61 10.70
C LYS A 90 10.09 -0.36 11.85
N TYR A 91 9.05 -1.18 11.73
CA TYR A 91 8.67 -2.16 12.75
C TYR A 91 9.42 -3.48 12.56
N LEU A 92 9.46 -3.98 11.33
CA LEU A 92 10.08 -5.27 11.02
C LEU A 92 10.61 -5.29 9.57
N ALA A 93 11.73 -5.98 9.38
CA ALA A 93 12.19 -6.41 8.06
C ALA A 93 12.12 -7.94 8.01
N ILE A 94 11.52 -8.48 6.95
CA ILE A 94 11.39 -9.92 6.73
C ILE A 94 12.11 -10.24 5.44
N GLU A 95 12.98 -11.24 5.47
CA GLU A 95 13.48 -11.88 4.26
C GLU A 95 12.57 -13.07 3.96
N PRO A 96 11.63 -12.95 3.00
CA PRO A 96 10.71 -14.03 2.73
C PRO A 96 11.48 -15.24 2.18
N VAL A 97 11.24 -16.40 2.78
CA VAL A 97 11.84 -17.69 2.36
C VAL A 97 11.30 -18.14 0.99
N VAL A 98 10.18 -17.55 0.56
CA VAL A 98 9.50 -17.81 -0.71
C VAL A 98 9.46 -16.53 -1.55
N LYS A 99 9.52 -16.69 -2.87
CA LYS A 99 9.47 -15.55 -3.79
C LYS A 99 8.05 -14.97 -3.83
N ILE A 100 7.87 -13.77 -3.30
CA ILE A 100 6.58 -13.06 -3.38
C ILE A 100 6.55 -12.22 -4.65
N THR A 101 5.54 -12.47 -5.50
CA THR A 101 5.36 -11.78 -6.78
C THR A 101 4.42 -10.58 -6.68
N SER A 102 3.46 -10.61 -5.75
CA SER A 102 2.58 -9.48 -5.46
C SER A 102 2.06 -9.51 -4.02
N GLN A 103 1.83 -8.33 -3.45
CA GLN A 103 1.12 -8.16 -2.18
C GLN A 103 -0.33 -7.72 -2.43
N PHE A 104 -1.28 -8.26 -1.65
CA PHE A 104 -2.70 -7.94 -1.83
C PHE A 104 -3.30 -7.18 -0.66
N ALA A 105 -2.95 -7.56 0.57
CA ALA A 105 -3.52 -6.92 1.76
C ALA A 105 -2.66 -7.17 3.01
N LEU A 106 -2.75 -6.26 3.96
CA LEU A 106 -2.31 -6.44 5.33
C LEU A 106 -3.52 -6.24 6.24
N PHE A 107 -3.87 -7.23 7.05
CA PHE A 107 -5.00 -7.13 7.99
C PHE A 107 -4.64 -7.54 9.40
N GLY A 108 -5.22 -6.83 10.37
CA GLY A 108 -5.26 -7.25 11.77
C GLY A 108 -6.43 -8.22 11.98
N LYS A 109 -6.13 -9.48 12.32
CA LYS A 109 -7.13 -10.47 12.73
C LYS A 109 -7.55 -10.26 14.20
N SER A 110 -6.65 -9.70 15.01
CA SER A 110 -6.87 -9.21 16.37
C SER A 110 -5.76 -8.21 16.72
N ASP A 111 -5.83 -7.57 17.90
CA ASP A 111 -4.83 -6.58 18.38
C ASP A 111 -3.37 -7.08 18.32
N GLU A 112 -3.18 -8.40 18.31
CA GLU A 112 -1.89 -9.07 18.33
C GLU A 112 -1.70 -10.10 17.21
N GLN A 113 -2.55 -10.12 16.18
CA GLN A 113 -2.39 -11.02 15.03
C GLN A 113 -2.53 -10.25 13.74
N PHE A 114 -1.43 -10.14 13.00
CA PHE A 114 -1.40 -9.51 11.68
C PHE A 114 -1.07 -10.54 10.63
N VAL A 115 -1.81 -10.50 9.53
CA VAL A 115 -1.62 -11.40 8.41
C VAL A 115 -1.40 -10.57 7.14
N LEU A 116 -0.26 -10.81 6.51
CA LEU A 116 0.02 -10.37 5.16
C LEU A 116 -0.55 -11.40 4.20
N VAL A 117 -1.36 -10.95 3.24
CA VAL A 117 -1.81 -11.77 2.11
C VAL A 117 -1.10 -11.33 0.85
N ALA A 118 -0.42 -12.29 0.26
CA ALA A 118 0.43 -12.13 -0.91
C ALA A 118 0.25 -13.35 -1.82
N CYS A 119 0.94 -13.37 -2.96
CA CYS A 119 1.05 -14.57 -3.77
C CYS A 119 2.45 -14.77 -4.33
N ASP A 120 2.69 -16.02 -4.72
CA ASP A 120 3.63 -16.33 -5.78
C ASP A 120 2.85 -16.72 -7.06
N ASP A 121 3.54 -17.30 -8.04
CA ASP A 121 2.93 -17.69 -9.33
C ASP A 121 1.90 -18.84 -9.22
N SER A 122 1.79 -19.49 -8.06
CA SER A 122 1.07 -20.76 -7.87
C SER A 122 0.18 -20.84 -6.62
N VAL A 123 0.45 -20.03 -5.58
CA VAL A 123 -0.29 -20.06 -4.33
C VAL A 123 -0.58 -18.66 -3.79
N VAL A 124 -1.70 -18.54 -3.08
CA VAL A 124 -1.92 -17.43 -2.13
C VAL A 124 -1.19 -17.78 -0.84
N ILE A 125 -0.42 -16.82 -0.35
CA ILE A 125 0.38 -16.92 0.86
C ILE A 125 -0.31 -16.07 1.94
N PHE A 126 -0.62 -16.70 3.07
CA PHE A 126 -1.05 -16.03 4.29
C PHE A 126 0.10 -16.10 5.28
N TYR A 127 0.75 -14.97 5.50
CA TYR A 127 1.88 -14.85 6.41
C TYR A 127 1.46 -14.20 7.72
N ASP A 128 1.46 -14.98 8.79
CA ASP A 128 1.24 -14.49 10.15
C ASP A 128 2.54 -13.85 10.68
N ILE A 129 2.51 -12.52 10.81
CA ILE A 129 3.68 -11.71 11.16
C ILE A 129 4.15 -11.99 12.59
N CYS A 130 3.24 -12.28 13.50
CA CYS A 130 3.53 -12.44 14.92
C CYS A 130 4.16 -13.80 15.22
N THR A 131 3.73 -14.84 14.52
CA THR A 131 4.22 -16.21 14.68
C THR A 131 5.27 -16.61 13.65
N ASN A 132 5.50 -15.76 12.64
CA ASN A 132 6.38 -16.04 11.50
C ASN A 132 5.99 -17.35 10.77
N LYS A 133 4.68 -17.57 10.60
CA LYS A 133 4.14 -18.78 9.96
C LYS A 133 3.50 -18.48 8.63
N PHE A 134 3.82 -19.32 7.65
CA PHE A 134 3.24 -19.27 6.32
C PHE A 134 2.17 -20.34 6.17
N ASN A 135 1.01 -19.95 5.66
CA ASN A 135 -0.02 -20.86 5.17
C ASN A 135 -0.21 -20.63 3.67
N TYR A 136 -0.44 -21.71 2.94
CA TYR A 136 -0.49 -21.68 1.48
C TYR A 136 -1.85 -22.20 1.01
N LEU A 137 -2.46 -21.46 0.09
CA LEU A 137 -3.68 -21.86 -0.60
C LEU A 137 -3.38 -21.98 -2.10
N PRO A 138 -3.44 -23.19 -2.68
CA PRO A 138 -3.15 -23.40 -4.10
C PRO A 138 -4.11 -22.63 -5.01
N LEU A 139 -3.56 -22.03 -6.05
CA LEU A 139 -4.31 -21.36 -7.12
C LEU A 139 -4.39 -22.29 -8.33
N ASN A 140 -5.44 -23.11 -8.36
CA ASN A 140 -5.68 -23.96 -9.52
C ASN A 140 -6.42 -23.17 -10.61
N GLY A 141 -5.71 -22.80 -11.67
CA GLY A 141 -6.30 -22.23 -12.89
C GLY A 141 -6.74 -20.77 -12.78
N VAL A 142 -6.24 -20.03 -11.78
CA VAL A 142 -6.55 -18.60 -11.58
C VAL A 142 -5.25 -17.80 -11.66
N LEU A 143 -5.20 -16.82 -12.56
CA LEU A 143 -4.15 -15.81 -12.60
C LEU A 143 -4.58 -14.63 -11.72
N LEU A 144 -3.79 -14.29 -10.71
CA LEU A 144 -4.10 -13.20 -9.78
C LEU A 144 -3.51 -11.84 -10.19
N HIS A 145 -3.10 -11.69 -11.44
CA HIS A 145 -2.64 -10.39 -11.95
C HIS A 145 -3.76 -9.35 -11.74
N HIS A 146 -3.43 -8.24 -11.07
CA HIS A 146 -4.37 -7.16 -10.73
C HIS A 146 -5.51 -7.56 -9.78
N THR A 147 -5.29 -8.53 -8.90
CA THR A 147 -6.25 -8.85 -7.83
C THR A 147 -6.01 -7.97 -6.60
N GLN A 148 -7.09 -7.63 -5.89
CA GLN A 148 -7.04 -7.02 -4.57
C GLN A 148 -7.79 -7.91 -3.58
N VAL A 149 -7.28 -8.01 -2.35
CA VAL A 149 -8.01 -8.59 -1.24
C VAL A 149 -8.59 -7.44 -0.43
N VAL A 150 -9.90 -7.50 -0.17
CA VAL A 150 -10.63 -6.48 0.56
C VAL A 150 -11.25 -7.12 1.79
N GLU A 151 -11.03 -6.52 2.95
CA GLU A 151 -11.74 -6.91 4.16
C GLU A 151 -13.19 -6.41 4.05
N TYR A 152 -14.14 -7.34 4.05
CA TYR A 152 -15.55 -7.00 3.99
C TYR A 152 -16.03 -6.55 5.39
N ALA A 153 -16.00 -5.24 5.64
CA ALA A 153 -16.67 -4.66 6.80
C ALA A 153 -18.14 -4.39 6.47
N SER A 154 -19.06 -4.98 7.23
CA SER A 154 -20.52 -4.86 7.03
C SER A 154 -21.10 -3.47 7.31
N SER A 155 -20.27 -2.50 7.70
CA SER A 155 -20.68 -1.14 8.02
C SER A 155 -19.79 -0.13 7.31
N ILE A 156 -20.11 0.17 6.05
CA ILE A 156 -19.73 1.43 5.42
C ILE A 156 -20.62 2.50 6.06
N VAL A 157 -20.09 3.21 7.05
CA VAL A 157 -20.81 4.35 7.63
C VAL A 157 -21.11 5.31 6.47
N SER A 158 -22.39 5.67 6.30
CA SER A 158 -22.80 6.63 5.28
C SER A 158 -22.01 7.91 5.46
N VAL A 159 -21.25 8.32 4.44
CA VAL A 159 -20.64 9.65 4.33
C VAL A 159 -21.79 10.63 4.09
N LYS A 160 -22.57 10.90 5.12
CA LYS A 160 -23.89 11.54 5.01
C LYS A 160 -23.79 12.95 4.43
N GLU A 161 -24.56 13.17 3.36
CA GLU A 161 -25.46 14.32 3.12
C GLU A 161 -24.98 15.70 3.60
N CYS A 162 -24.08 16.35 2.85
CA CYS A 162 -23.78 17.79 3.04
C CYS A 162 -24.53 18.75 2.09
N ASN A 163 -25.60 18.31 1.41
CA ASN A 163 -26.50 19.26 0.74
C ASN A 163 -27.70 19.59 1.65
N LYS A 164 -27.47 20.37 2.71
CA LYS A 164 -28.55 21.21 3.22
C LYS A 164 -28.72 22.36 2.24
N LEU A 165 -29.62 22.19 1.27
CA LEU A 165 -30.25 23.33 0.65
C LEU A 165 -31.13 23.96 1.73
N ASP A 166 -30.58 24.94 2.44
CA ASP A 166 -31.41 25.93 3.13
C ASP A 166 -32.15 26.69 2.03
N MET A 167 -33.32 26.18 1.63
CA MET A 167 -34.31 27.00 0.96
C MET A 167 -34.90 27.90 2.05
N GLU A 168 -34.39 29.13 2.10
CA GLU A 168 -35.04 30.24 2.78
C GLU A 168 -36.53 30.33 2.35
N ALA A 169 -37.35 30.73 3.31
CA ALA A 169 -38.81 30.63 3.36
C ALA A 169 -39.59 31.36 2.27
#